data_AF-A0A9Q3J1Q9-F1
#
_entry.id   AF-A0A9Q3J1Q9-F1
#
_cell.length_a   1.000
_cell.length_b   1.000
_cell.length_c   1.000
_cell.angle_alpha   90.00
_cell.angle_beta   90.00
_cell.angle_gamma   90.00
#
_symmetry.space_group_name_H-M   'P 1'
#
loop_
_entity.id
_entity.type
_entity.pdbx_description
1 polymer ?
#
loop_
_entity_poly.entity_id
_entity_poly.type
_entity_poly.pdbx_seq_one_letter_code
_entity_poly.pdbx_strand_id
1 'polypeptide(L)'
;MIKVLHGPNSVQLELTGELMNKQPAFHVSLLKHYSSSDKELFPLRNKPSLEIPPLEEGEEKKIVKFLKERRTINKKEREYLVRYRNPTHKDEWLLEKDITNVDKILRRFRHERNPKE
;
A
#
# COMPACT_ATOMS: atom_id res chain seq x y z
N MET A 1 19.09 -4.50 45.86
CA MET A 1 19.33 -4.76 47.30
C MET A 1 18.12 -4.17 48.04
N ILE A 2 17.54 -4.85 49.02
CA ILE A 2 16.35 -4.32 49.72
C ILE A 2 16.83 -3.44 50.88
N LYS A 3 16.47 -2.16 50.88
CA LYS A 3 16.71 -1.25 52.01
C LYS A 3 15.38 -1.03 52.74
N VAL A 4 15.38 -1.27 54.05
CA VAL A 4 14.20 -1.07 54.91
C VAL A 4 14.13 0.40 55.31
N LEU A 5 13.05 1.13 54.99
CA LEU A 5 12.76 2.43 55.60
C LEU A 5 11.27 2.85 55.59
N HIS A 6 10.92 3.58 56.66
CA HIS A 6 9.75 4.40 57.01
C HIS A 6 8.33 3.81 57.06
N GLY A 7 8.16 2.69 57.77
CA GLY A 7 6.85 2.23 58.24
C GLY A 7 6.83 0.72 58.53
N PRO A 8 5.87 0.21 59.35
CA PRO A 8 5.80 -1.21 59.67
C PRO A 8 5.58 -2.10 58.43
N ASN A 9 5.05 -1.54 57.33
CA ASN A 9 4.70 -2.26 56.11
C ASN A 9 5.31 -1.66 54.83
N SER A 10 6.36 -0.83 54.90
CA SER A 10 6.97 -0.24 53.70
C SER A 10 8.42 -0.65 53.52
N VAL A 11 8.78 -0.97 52.28
CA VAL A 11 10.13 -1.39 51.88
C VAL A 11 10.50 -0.68 50.59
N GLN A 12 11.70 -0.10 50.54
CA GLN A 12 12.22 0.53 49.33
C GLN A 12 13.00 -0.50 48.50
N LEU A 13 12.56 -0.69 47.26
CA LEU A 13 13.19 -1.58 46.29
C LEU A 13 14.10 -0.78 45.37
N GLU A 14 15.42 -0.98 45.49
CA GLU A 14 16.39 -0.53 44.50
C GLU A 14 16.49 -1.58 43.39
N LEU A 15 15.91 -1.28 42.22
CA LEU A 15 16.03 -2.09 41.01
C LEU A 15 17.43 -1.92 40.43
N THR A 16 18.13 -3.02 40.15
CA THR A 16 19.43 -3.01 39.47
C THR A 16 19.25 -2.67 37.98
N GLY A 17 20.29 -2.15 37.33
CA GLY A 17 20.21 -1.59 35.97
C GLY A 17 19.59 -2.52 34.90
N GLU A 18 19.76 -3.84 35.04
CA GLU A 18 19.14 -4.83 34.16
C GLU A 18 17.61 -4.90 34.29
N LEU A 19 17.05 -4.61 35.47
CA LEU A 19 15.60 -4.56 35.69
C LEU A 19 15.00 -3.18 35.36
N MET A 20 15.78 -2.10 35.47
CA MET A 20 15.31 -0.75 35.11
C MET A 20 15.04 -0.61 33.60
N ASN A 21 15.82 -1.31 32.78
CA ASN A 21 15.70 -1.26 31.32
C ASN A 21 14.73 -2.31 30.75
N LYS A 22 14.13 -3.17 31.58
CA LYS A 22 13.13 -4.13 31.12
C LYS A 22 11.80 -3.43 30.89
N GLN A 23 11.45 -3.27 29.62
CA GLN A 23 10.10 -2.87 29.26
C GLN A 23 9.10 -3.94 29.72
N PRO A 24 7.90 -3.56 30.17
CA PRO A 24 6.82 -4.50 30.45
C PRO A 24 6.34 -5.11 29.12
N ALA A 25 7.06 -6.13 28.65
CA ALA A 25 6.69 -6.91 27.47
C ALA A 25 5.76 -8.03 27.92
N PHE A 26 4.47 -7.90 27.63
CA PHE A 26 3.53 -9.00 27.80
C PHE A 26 3.89 -10.11 26.83
N HIS A 27 4.20 -11.29 27.37
CA HIS A 27 4.59 -12.43 26.56
C HIS A 27 3.39 -12.91 25.74
N VAL A 28 3.48 -12.78 24.41
CA VAL A 28 2.38 -13.13 23.48
C VAL A 28 1.98 -14.60 23.60
N SER A 29 2.88 -15.49 24.04
CA SER A 29 2.51 -16.91 24.27
C SER A 29 1.59 -17.14 25.47
N LEU A 30 1.43 -16.15 26.35
CA LEU A 30 0.46 -16.22 27.45
C LEU A 30 -0.93 -15.75 27.01
N LEU A 31 -1.04 -15.16 25.82
CA LEU A 31 -2.34 -14.81 25.25
C LEU A 31 -3.05 -16.09 24.82
N LYS A 32 -4.36 -16.14 25.08
CA LYS A 32 -5.20 -17.22 24.57
C LYS A 32 -5.20 -17.15 23.05
N HIS A 33 -4.98 -18.30 22.42
CA HIS A 33 -5.16 -18.44 20.98
C HIS A 33 -6.60 -18.10 20.60
N TYR A 34 -6.76 -17.45 19.45
CA TYR A 34 -8.09 -17.19 18.91
C TYR A 34 -8.79 -18.51 18.60
N SER A 35 -9.99 -18.69 19.14
CA SER A 35 -10.90 -19.78 18.79
C SER A 35 -12.12 -19.21 18.07
N SER A 36 -12.52 -19.84 16.96
CA SER A 36 -13.78 -19.51 16.31
C SER A 36 -14.95 -19.68 17.29
N SER A 37 -15.93 -18.78 17.20
CA SER A 37 -17.14 -18.89 18.02
C SER A 37 -17.95 -20.11 17.62
N ASP A 38 -18.37 -20.90 18.61
CA ASP A 38 -19.26 -22.02 18.41
C ASP A 38 -20.66 -21.52 18.01
N LYS A 39 -21.21 -22.08 16.94
CA LYS A 39 -22.50 -21.66 16.37
C LYS A 39 -23.68 -22.16 17.19
N GLU A 40 -23.52 -23.26 17.92
CA GLU A 40 -24.58 -23.81 18.77
C GLU A 40 -24.75 -22.98 20.06
N LEU A 41 -23.63 -22.55 20.65
CA LEU A 41 -23.63 -21.70 21.84
C LEU A 41 -23.94 -20.23 21.54
N PHE A 42 -23.60 -19.74 20.34
CA PHE A 42 -23.76 -18.33 19.96
C PHE A 42 -24.47 -18.16 18.61
N PRO A 43 -25.75 -18.56 18.50
CA PRO A 43 -26.50 -18.55 17.23
C PRO A 43 -26.74 -17.13 16.67
N LEU A 44 -26.70 -16.11 17.52
CA LEU A 44 -26.89 -14.70 17.13
C LEU A 44 -25.60 -14.03 16.64
N ARG A 45 -24.44 -14.69 16.76
CA ARG A 45 -23.14 -14.12 16.39
C ARG A 45 -22.85 -14.35 14.91
N ASN A 46 -23.69 -13.77 14.06
CA ASN A 46 -23.46 -13.76 12.62
C ASN A 46 -22.39 -12.73 12.29
N LYS A 47 -21.43 -13.10 11.44
CA LYS A 47 -20.49 -12.12 10.88
C LYS A 47 -21.32 -11.12 10.06
N PRO A 48 -21.10 -9.81 10.22
CA PRO A 48 -21.75 -8.85 9.33
C PRO A 48 -21.39 -9.22 7.89
N SER A 49 -22.40 -9.30 7.03
CA SER A 49 -22.16 -9.39 5.59
C SER A 49 -21.41 -8.12 5.21
N LEU A 50 -20.13 -8.26 4.87
CA LEU A 50 -19.39 -7.16 4.28
C LEU A 50 -19.99 -6.98 2.89
N GLU A 51 -20.92 -6.04 2.75
CA GLU A 51 -21.31 -5.53 1.45
C GLU A 51 -20.09 -4.82 0.88
N ILE A 52 -19.31 -5.57 0.10
CA ILE A 52 -18.22 -5.00 -0.69
C ILE A 52 -18.92 -4.11 -1.70
N PRO A 53 -18.70 -2.78 -1.69
CA PRO A 53 -19.30 -1.93 -2.70
C PRO A 53 -18.86 -2.44 -4.08
N PRO A 54 -19.73 -2.41 -5.09
CA PRO A 54 -19.34 -2.78 -6.44
C PRO A 54 -18.09 -1.98 -6.81
N LEU A 55 -17.05 -2.69 -7.23
CA LEU A 55 -15.85 -2.05 -7.75
C LEU A 55 -16.30 -1.26 -8.97
N GLU A 56 -16.36 0.07 -8.85
CA GLU A 56 -16.58 0.93 -10.02
C GLU A 56 -15.57 0.51 -11.07
N GLU A 57 -16.05 0.08 -12.25
CA GLU A 57 -15.20 -0.26 -13.37
C GLU A 57 -14.22 0.89 -13.54
N GLY A 58 -12.94 0.60 -13.26
CA GLY A 58 -11.96 1.65 -12.97
C GLY A 58 -11.98 2.70 -14.07
N GLU A 59 -11.96 3.98 -13.65
CA GLU A 59 -11.96 5.13 -14.55
C GLU A 59 -11.13 4.83 -15.81
N GLU A 60 -11.74 4.98 -17.00
CA GLU A 60 -11.02 4.81 -18.26
C GLU A 60 -9.75 5.67 -18.21
N LYS A 61 -8.59 5.03 -18.21
CA LYS A 61 -7.30 5.69 -18.06
C LYS A 61 -7.04 6.62 -19.25
N LYS A 62 -7.41 7.90 -19.12
CA LYS A 62 -7.21 8.90 -20.18
C LYS A 62 -5.76 9.31 -20.25
N ILE A 63 -5.18 9.13 -21.44
CA ILE A 63 -3.79 9.47 -21.74
C ILE A 63 -3.68 10.96 -22.10
N VAL A 64 -2.71 11.65 -21.51
CA VAL A 64 -2.46 13.08 -21.78
C VAL A 64 -1.32 13.29 -22.77
N LYS A 65 -0.18 12.62 -22.55
CA LYS A 65 1.03 12.83 -23.34
C LYS A 65 1.95 11.63 -23.37
N PHE A 66 2.77 11.56 -24.41
CA PHE A 66 3.92 10.67 -24.47
C PHE A 66 5.17 11.36 -23.94
N LEU A 67 5.94 10.64 -23.14
CA LEU A 67 7.20 11.13 -22.57
C LEU A 67 8.40 10.63 -23.38
N LYS A 68 8.38 9.35 -23.78
CA LYS A 68 9.48 8.68 -24.46
C LYS A 68 8.96 7.69 -25.48
N GLU A 69 9.78 7.41 -26.47
CA GLU A 69 9.58 6.37 -27.49
C GLU A 69 10.72 5.36 -27.35
N ARG A 70 10.40 4.05 -27.38
CA ARG A 70 11.39 2.99 -27.51
C ARG A 70 10.91 1.94 -28.51
N ARG A 71 11.84 1.18 -29.08
CA ARG A 71 11.51 0.00 -29.88
C ARG A 71 11.67 -1.24 -29.02
N THR A 72 10.71 -2.15 -29.11
CA THR A 72 10.79 -3.45 -28.43
C THR A 72 12.00 -4.22 -28.94
N ILE A 73 12.56 -5.10 -28.10
CA ILE A 73 13.76 -5.92 -28.40
C ILE A 73 13.62 -6.68 -29.73
N ASN A 74 12.39 -7.09 -30.08
CA ASN A 74 12.07 -7.79 -31.34
C ASN A 74 11.85 -6.88 -32.57
N LYS A 75 12.33 -5.61 -32.52
CA LYS A 75 12.45 -4.63 -33.62
C LYS A 75 11.20 -4.27 -34.43
N LYS A 76 10.05 -4.94 -34.24
CA LYS A 76 8.84 -4.71 -35.05
C LYS A 76 7.83 -3.75 -34.43
N GLU A 77 7.83 -3.57 -33.11
CA GLU A 77 6.82 -2.77 -32.43
C GLU A 77 7.43 -1.57 -31.69
N ARG A 78 6.69 -0.46 -31.70
CA ARG A 78 7.02 0.78 -31.00
C ARG A 78 6.21 0.83 -29.71
N GLU A 79 6.90 1.16 -28.64
CA GLU A 79 6.32 1.41 -27.33
C GLU A 79 6.51 2.87 -26.97
N TYR A 80 5.48 3.44 -26.36
CA TYR A 80 5.50 4.82 -25.88
C TYR A 80 5.34 4.81 -24.36
N LEU A 81 6.15 5.61 -23.68
CA LEU A 81 5.97 5.87 -22.25
C LEU A 81 4.87 6.89 -22.09
N VAL A 82 3.78 6.47 -21.46
CA VAL A 82 2.53 7.20 -21.42
C VAL A 82 2.32 7.84 -20.07
N ARG A 83 1.93 9.12 -20.07
CA ARG A 83 1.47 9.82 -18.88
C ARG A 83 -0.04 10.01 -18.88
N TYR A 84 -0.68 9.55 -17.82
CA TYR A 84 -2.12 9.64 -17.62
C TYR A 84 -2.56 11.01 -17.09
N ARG A 85 -3.86 11.30 -17.23
CA ARG A 85 -4.49 12.51 -16.70
C ARG A 85 -4.61 12.47 -15.18
N ASN A 86 -5.00 11.32 -14.64
CA ASN A 86 -5.11 11.13 -13.20
C ASN A 86 -3.69 10.85 -12.64
N PRO A 87 -3.18 11.68 -11.72
CA PRO A 87 -1.84 11.53 -11.15
C PRO A 87 -1.68 10.26 -10.30
N THR A 88 -2.78 9.61 -9.94
CA THR A 88 -2.78 8.32 -9.24
C THR A 88 -2.23 7.19 -10.11
N HIS A 89 -2.43 7.28 -11.43
CA HIS A 89 -1.89 6.29 -12.36
C HIS A 89 -0.42 6.57 -12.66
N LYS A 90 0.42 5.56 -12.42
CA LYS A 90 1.84 5.62 -12.74
C LYS A 90 2.05 5.57 -14.24
N ASP A 91 3.17 6.14 -14.70
CA ASP A 91 3.55 6.08 -16.10
C ASP A 91 3.85 4.63 -16.51
N GLU A 92 3.36 4.24 -17.69
CA GLU A 92 3.44 2.88 -18.20
C GLU A 92 3.90 2.87 -19.67
N TRP A 93 4.63 1.82 -20.07
CA TRP A 93 4.99 1.61 -21.46
C TRP A 93 3.85 0.87 -22.17
N LEU A 94 3.23 1.52 -23.15
CA LEU A 94 2.14 0.93 -23.93
C LEU A 94 2.54 0.79 -25.39
N LEU A 95 2.03 -0.27 -26.02
CA LEU A 95 2.15 -0.48 -27.46
C LEU A 95 1.27 0.52 -28.21
N GLU A 96 1.67 0.84 -29.44
CA GLU A 96 0.89 1.73 -30.31
C GLU A 96 -0.56 1.24 -30.54
N LYS A 97 -0.79 -0.08 -30.49
CA LYS A 97 -2.10 -0.72 -30.70
C LYS A 97 -3.06 -0.53 -29.52
N ASP A 98 -2.53 -0.38 -28.31
CA ASP A 98 -3.32 -0.38 -27.06
C ASP A 98 -3.74 1.04 -26.64
N ILE A 99 -3.35 2.04 -27.42
CA ILE A 99 -3.59 3.45 -27.11
C ILE A 99 -4.75 3.97 -27.94
N THR A 100 -5.69 4.65 -27.29
CA THR A 100 -6.77 5.37 -27.98
C THR A 100 -6.29 6.75 -28.44
N ASN A 101 -6.69 7.20 -29.65
CA ASN A 101 -6.34 8.51 -30.21
C ASN A 101 -4.83 8.78 -30.42
N VAL A 102 -4.06 7.75 -30.79
CA VAL A 102 -2.60 7.80 -31.00
C VAL A 102 -2.15 8.99 -31.86
N ASP A 103 -2.78 9.20 -33.03
CA ASP A 103 -2.34 10.21 -34.01
C ASP A 103 -2.27 11.62 -33.44
N LYS A 104 -3.28 12.01 -32.65
CA LYS A 104 -3.37 13.35 -32.07
C LYS A 104 -2.26 13.60 -31.06
N ILE A 105 -1.95 12.58 -30.25
CA ILE A 105 -0.93 12.65 -29.20
C ILE A 105 0.46 12.57 -29.82
N LEU A 106 0.66 11.73 -30.85
CA LEU A 106 1.91 11.65 -31.61
C LEU A 106 2.25 12.96 -32.32
N ARG A 107 1.27 13.64 -32.94
CA ARG A 107 1.50 14.94 -33.59
C ARG A 107 2.06 15.97 -32.61
N ARG A 108 1.48 16.06 -31.41
CA ARG A 108 1.96 16.95 -30.35
C ARG A 108 3.36 16.56 -29.88
N PHE A 109 3.59 15.27 -29.64
CA PHE A 109 4.90 14.76 -29.23
C PHE A 109 6.00 15.05 -30.25
N ARG A 110 5.72 14.88 -31.56
CA ARG A 110 6.68 15.19 -32.63
C ARG A 110 6.96 16.69 -32.75
N HIS A 111 5.95 17.53 -32.53
CA HIS A 111 6.11 18.98 -32.51
C HIS A 111 6.96 19.46 -31.32
N GLU A 112 6.76 18.88 -30.13
CA GLU A 112 7.58 19.16 -28.95
C GLU A 112 9.03 18.69 -29.13
N ARG A 113 9.26 17.55 -29.81
CA ARG A 113 10.60 17.00 -30.02
C ARG A 113 11.41 17.77 -31.05
N ASN A 114 10.75 18.26 -32.11
CA ASN A 114 11.37 19.06 -33.16
C ASN A 114 10.69 20.43 -33.21
N PRO A 115 10.98 21.35 -32.27
CA PRO A 115 10.58 22.73 -32.43
C PRO A 115 11.28 23.23 -33.70
N LYS A 116 10.52 23.50 -34.76
CA LYS A 116 11.06 24.18 -35.93
C LYS A 116 11.46 25.58 -35.46
N GLU A 117 12.77 25.83 -35.42
CA GLU A 117 13.35 27.18 -35.42
C GLU A 117 12.96 27.93 -36.71
#